data_AF-A0A955XFV2-F1
#
_entry.id   AF-A0A955XFV2-F1
#
_cell.length_a   1.000
_cell.length_b   1.000
_cell.length_c   1.000
_cell.angle_alpha   90.00
_cell.angle_beta   90.00
_cell.angle_gamma   90.00
#
_symmetry.space_group_name_H-M   'P 1'
#
loop_
_entity.id
_entity.type
_entity.pdbx_description
1 polymer ?
#
loop_
_entity_poly.entity_id
_entity_poly.type
_entity_poly.pdbx_seq_one_letter_code
_entity_poly.pdbx_strand_id
1 'polypeptide(L)'
;MSRLRNTTCIALAWALSCCATPAPPPPPASPPPPPPLVLRADPPGPGPTASLKAPSFRVAVLDNGLTVYVLDSSAVQSPIVQVELITLGGAAADPVDQAGLTLLSYLSTYHGGGKWQGRGLQRRLTQISAGLDVDVQPDHGRITVLAPARNMQQATLLLAALVRQP
;
A
#
# COMPACT_ATOMS: atom_id res chain seq x y z
N MET A 1 -60.13 1.27 -40.33
CA MET A 1 -58.78 1.79 -40.02
C MET A 1 -57.78 0.63 -40.09
N SER A 2 -57.61 -0.13 -41.19
CA SER A 2 -56.96 0.14 -42.49
C SER A 2 -55.59 0.82 -42.38
N ARG A 3 -54.45 0.32 -42.90
CA ARG A 3 -53.93 -0.98 -43.40
C ARG A 3 -52.49 -0.63 -43.87
N LEU A 4 -51.56 -1.59 -43.76
CA LEU A 4 -50.40 -1.84 -44.66
C LEU A 4 -49.30 -0.75 -44.80
N ARG A 5 -48.02 -1.08 -44.52
CA ARG A 5 -47.03 -1.74 -45.40
C ARG A 5 -46.51 -0.84 -46.54
N ASN A 6 -45.21 -1.00 -46.78
CA ASN A 6 -44.58 -1.18 -48.09
C ASN A 6 -43.79 -0.01 -48.74
N THR A 7 -42.49 -0.29 -48.92
CA THR A 7 -41.69 -0.23 -50.19
C THR A 7 -41.39 1.09 -50.91
N THR A 8 -40.07 1.37 -51.01
CA THR A 8 -39.24 1.68 -52.21
C THR A 8 -39.80 2.55 -53.35
N CYS A 9 -39.00 3.56 -53.76
CA CYS A 9 -38.59 3.91 -55.16
C CYS A 9 -37.73 5.20 -55.09
N ILE A 10 -36.40 5.13 -55.24
CA ILE A 10 -35.61 5.44 -56.45
C ILE A 10 -36.00 6.76 -57.14
N ALA A 11 -35.12 7.75 -57.12
CA ALA A 11 -34.93 8.68 -58.24
C ALA A 11 -33.50 9.24 -58.27
N LEU A 12 -32.89 9.04 -59.43
CA LEU A 12 -31.57 9.42 -59.91
C LEU A 12 -31.43 10.96 -59.99
N ALA A 13 -30.30 11.51 -59.53
CA ALA A 13 -29.81 12.80 -60.01
C ALA A 13 -28.28 12.75 -60.13
N TRP A 14 -27.83 12.37 -61.34
CA TRP A 14 -26.48 12.58 -61.81
C TRP A 14 -26.25 14.08 -62.00
N ALA A 15 -25.23 14.64 -61.34
CA ALA A 15 -24.59 15.86 -61.76
C ALA A 15 -23.07 15.69 -61.68
N LEU A 16 -22.45 15.82 -62.84
CA LEU A 16 -21.01 15.92 -63.05
C LEU A 16 -20.38 16.91 -62.06
N SER A 17 -19.33 16.51 -61.36
CA SER A 17 -18.34 17.48 -60.89
C SER A 17 -16.95 16.87 -60.92
N CYS A 18 -16.05 17.66 -61.50
CA CYS A 18 -14.75 17.29 -62.01
C CYS A 18 -13.75 16.86 -60.93
N CYS A 19 -12.78 16.08 -61.41
CA CYS A 19 -11.51 15.74 -60.80
C CYS A 19 -10.85 16.92 -60.07
N ALA A 20 -10.47 16.69 -58.82
CA ALA A 20 -9.25 17.24 -58.23
C ALA A 20 -8.82 16.30 -57.09
N THR A 21 -8.06 15.25 -57.43
CA THR A 21 -7.40 14.43 -56.42
C THR A 21 -6.31 15.28 -55.78
N PRO A 22 -6.36 15.58 -54.47
CA PRO A 22 -5.29 16.32 -53.81
C PRO A 22 -4.00 15.50 -53.89
N ALA A 23 -2.90 16.16 -54.23
CA ALA A 23 -1.58 15.53 -54.30
C ALA A 23 -1.23 14.86 -52.96
N PRO A 24 -0.62 13.65 -52.98
CA PRO A 24 -0.22 12.99 -51.74
C PRO A 24 0.75 13.91 -50.97
N PRO A 25 0.59 14.04 -49.64
CA PRO A 25 1.50 14.85 -48.85
C PRO A 25 2.93 14.31 -49.00
N PRO A 26 3.95 15.19 -48.98
CA PRO A 26 5.34 14.75 -49.07
C PRO A 26 5.62 13.77 -47.92
N PRO A 27 6.44 12.73 -48.17
CA PRO A 27 6.82 11.80 -47.12
C PRO A 27 7.43 12.58 -45.94
N PRO A 28 7.11 12.21 -44.69
CA PRO A 28 7.66 12.89 -43.52
C PRO A 28 9.19 12.90 -43.62
N ALA A 29 9.78 14.08 -43.42
CA ALA A 29 11.23 14.24 -43.40
C ALA A 29 11.83 13.21 -42.43
N SER A 30 12.85 12.49 -42.88
CA SER A 30 13.55 11.51 -42.06
C SER A 30 14.03 12.19 -40.77
N PRO A 31 13.80 11.58 -39.59
CA PRO A 31 14.28 12.15 -38.34
C PRO A 31 15.81 12.34 -38.42
N PRO A 32 16.35 13.42 -37.85
CA PRO A 32 17.79 13.65 -37.84
C PRO A 32 18.49 12.46 -37.17
N PRO A 33 19.72 12.10 -37.63
CA PRO A 33 20.47 11.02 -37.02
C PRO A 33 20.65 11.28 -35.51
N PRO A 34 20.53 10.24 -34.67
CA PRO A 34 20.76 10.40 -33.24
C PRO A 34 22.18 10.94 -33.01
N PRO A 35 22.39 11.78 -31.98
CA PRO A 35 23.73 12.23 -31.63
C PRO A 35 24.63 11.00 -31.36
N PRO A 36 25.93 11.09 -31.71
CA PRO A 36 26.85 9.99 -31.48
C PRO A 36 26.86 9.58 -30.01
N LEU A 37 26.85 8.28 -29.77
CA LEU A 37 26.90 7.70 -28.44
C LEU A 37 28.25 8.06 -27.80
N VAL A 38 28.28 9.05 -26.91
CA VAL A 38 29.48 9.43 -26.16
C VAL A 38 29.71 8.36 -25.09
N LEU A 39 30.48 7.33 -25.42
CA LEU A 39 30.98 6.35 -24.46
C LEU A 39 31.95 7.08 -23.52
N ARG A 40 31.59 7.15 -22.23
CA ARG A 40 32.49 7.66 -21.19
C ARG A 40 33.64 6.65 -21.04
N ALA A 41 34.87 7.10 -21.33
CA ALA A 41 36.06 6.26 -21.28
C ALA A 41 36.37 5.77 -19.85
N ASP A 42 36.05 6.59 -18.85
CA ASP A 42 36.25 6.26 -17.44
C ASP A 42 34.90 6.15 -16.70
N PRO A 43 34.76 5.17 -15.78
CA PRO A 43 33.62 5.10 -14.91
C PRO A 43 33.55 6.34 -14.01
N PRO A 44 32.34 6.81 -13.65
CA PRO A 44 32.21 7.90 -12.68
C PRO A 44 32.87 7.49 -11.36
N GLY A 45 33.63 8.43 -10.77
CA GLY A 45 34.24 8.22 -9.46
C GLY A 45 33.19 7.94 -8.37
N PRO A 46 33.59 7.37 -7.23
CA PRO A 46 32.68 7.13 -6.12
C PRO A 46 32.03 8.45 -5.68
N GLY A 47 30.73 8.38 -5.42
CA GLY A 47 29.99 9.51 -4.87
C GLY A 47 30.47 9.88 -3.46
N PRO A 48 30.12 11.08 -2.97
CA PRO A 48 30.46 11.49 -1.61
C PRO A 48 29.91 10.52 -0.57
N THR A 49 30.72 10.23 0.45
CA THR A 49 30.31 9.36 1.56
C THR A 49 29.16 10.03 2.34
N ALA A 50 28.02 9.34 2.44
CA ALA A 50 26.92 9.83 3.25
C ALA A 50 27.26 9.73 4.75
N SER A 51 27.03 10.82 5.50
CA SER A 51 27.15 10.80 6.96
C SER A 51 26.00 9.98 7.55
N LEU A 52 26.32 8.87 8.20
CA LEU A 52 25.35 8.09 8.97
C LEU A 52 25.01 8.84 10.27
N LYS A 53 23.73 9.15 10.49
CA LYS A 53 23.23 9.66 11.79
C LYS A 53 22.25 8.63 12.35
N ALA A 54 22.58 8.08 13.53
CA ALA A 54 21.68 7.19 14.22
C ALA A 54 20.45 7.98 14.73
N PRO A 55 19.24 7.43 14.63
CA PRO A 55 18.05 8.06 15.17
C PRO A 55 18.01 7.96 16.71
N SER A 56 17.38 8.92 17.36
CA SER A 56 17.21 8.92 18.83
C SER A 56 15.92 8.25 19.26
N PHE A 57 15.97 7.50 20.38
CA PHE A 57 14.80 6.91 21.02
C PHE A 57 14.36 7.75 22.23
N ARG A 58 13.05 7.88 22.38
CA ARG A 58 12.40 8.36 23.61
C ARG A 58 11.71 7.17 24.29
N VAL A 59 11.91 7.03 25.59
CA VAL A 59 11.34 5.93 26.38
C VAL A 59 10.47 6.51 27.48
N ALA A 60 9.26 5.98 27.64
CA ALA A 60 8.37 6.31 28.73
C ALA A 60 7.74 5.04 29.31
N VAL A 61 7.59 5.00 30.63
CA VAL A 61 6.82 3.97 31.32
C VAL A 61 5.49 4.58 31.72
N LEU A 62 4.40 3.97 31.27
CA LEU A 62 3.04 4.39 31.61
C LEU A 62 2.66 3.90 33.01
N ASP A 63 1.65 4.53 33.62
CA ASP A 63 1.18 4.18 34.97
C ASP A 63 0.71 2.71 35.11
N ASN A 64 0.33 2.08 34.00
CA ASN A 64 -0.06 0.68 33.95
C ASN A 64 1.11 -0.30 33.73
N GLY A 65 2.35 0.19 33.76
CA GLY A 65 3.57 -0.61 33.58
C GLY A 65 3.99 -0.87 32.14
N LEU A 66 3.23 -0.40 31.14
CA LEU A 66 3.64 -0.53 29.73
C LEU A 66 4.81 0.40 29.43
N THR A 67 5.85 -0.13 28.80
CA THR A 67 6.97 0.67 28.30
C THR A 67 6.75 1.02 26.84
N VAL A 68 6.80 2.31 26.51
CA VAL A 68 6.65 2.83 25.15
C VAL A 68 7.99 3.35 24.67
N TYR A 69 8.45 2.79 23.56
CA TYR A 69 9.63 3.25 22.82
C TYR A 69 9.17 4.03 21.60
N VAL A 70 9.61 5.28 21.48
CA VAL A 70 9.32 6.13 20.33
C VAL A 70 10.63 6.44 19.62
N LEU A 71 10.75 5.94 18.40
CA LEU A 71 11.81 6.35 17.50
C LEU A 71 11.44 7.70 16.90
N ASP A 72 12.23 8.74 17.18
CA ASP A 72 12.02 10.04 16.55
C ASP A 72 12.59 10.00 15.13
N SER A 73 11.72 9.68 14.18
CA SER A 73 12.04 9.63 12.76
C SER A 73 11.86 10.97 12.06
N SER A 74 11.87 12.11 12.77
CA SER A 74 11.78 13.46 12.14
C SER A 74 12.87 13.72 11.08
N ALA A 75 13.98 12.99 11.11
CA ALA A 75 15.00 13.00 10.05
C ALA A 75 14.59 12.22 8.78
N VAL A 76 13.66 11.27 8.90
CA VAL A 76 13.13 10.43 7.82
C VAL A 76 11.77 10.99 7.40
N GLN A 77 11.70 11.58 6.21
CA GLN A 77 10.47 12.20 5.66
C GLN A 77 9.42 11.17 5.21
N SER A 78 9.22 10.08 5.95
CA SER A 78 8.21 9.08 5.65
C SER A 78 6.85 9.51 6.20
N PRO A 79 5.79 9.57 5.36
CA PRO A 79 4.44 9.83 5.83
C PRO A 79 3.78 8.61 6.49
N ILE A 80 4.49 7.47 6.56
CA ILE A 80 4.02 6.23 7.14
C ILE A 80 4.67 6.04 8.52
N VAL A 81 3.84 5.71 9.50
CA VAL A 81 4.26 5.39 10.86
C VAL A 81 3.94 3.92 11.13
N GLN A 82 4.76 3.29 11.96
CA GLN A 82 4.59 1.92 12.43
C GLN A 82 4.47 1.94 13.95
N VAL A 83 3.51 1.18 14.47
CA VAL A 83 3.37 0.91 15.90
C VAL A 83 3.37 -0.59 16.09
N GLU A 84 4.19 -1.07 17.02
CA GLU A 84 4.29 -2.48 17.36
C GLU A 84 3.91 -2.67 18.83
N LEU A 85 3.08 -3.68 19.10
CA LEU A 85 2.93 -4.24 20.43
C LEU A 85 3.74 -5.53 20.48
N ILE A 86 4.68 -5.60 21.42
CA ILE A 86 5.55 -6.75 21.63
C ILE A 86 5.29 -7.31 23.03
N THR A 87 5.06 -8.62 23.14
CA THR A 87 4.99 -9.32 24.43
C THR A 87 6.27 -10.09 24.69
N LEU A 88 6.68 -10.13 25.95
CA LEU A 88 7.70 -11.04 26.42
C LEU A 88 7.07 -12.43 26.57
N GLY A 89 7.66 -13.44 25.93
CA GLY A 89 7.07 -14.77 25.81
C GLY A 89 6.39 -14.95 24.46
N GLY A 90 6.70 -16.08 23.83
CA GLY A 90 6.15 -16.50 22.55
C GLY A 90 5.77 -17.98 22.59
N ALA A 91 5.85 -18.68 21.47
CA ALA A 91 5.42 -20.08 21.37
C ALA A 91 6.15 -21.04 22.34
N ALA A 92 7.36 -20.70 22.82
CA ALA A 92 8.05 -21.52 23.83
C ALA A 92 7.40 -21.44 25.22
N ALA A 93 6.51 -20.48 25.46
CA ALA A 93 5.74 -20.35 26.69
C ALA A 93 4.42 -21.16 26.64
N ASP A 94 4.12 -21.83 25.54
CA ASP A 94 2.94 -22.69 25.43
C ASP A 94 3.01 -23.83 26.47
N PRO A 95 1.90 -24.11 27.20
CA PRO A 95 1.82 -25.29 28.03
C PRO A 95 2.11 -26.57 27.22
N VAL A 96 2.69 -27.59 27.87
CA VAL A 96 3.09 -28.85 27.21
C VAL A 96 1.94 -29.52 26.46
N ASP A 97 0.72 -29.39 26.98
CA ASP A 97 -0.51 -29.95 26.42
C ASP A 97 -1.27 -28.97 25.50
N GLN A 98 -0.74 -27.77 25.27
CA GLN A 98 -1.41 -26.69 24.50
C GLN A 98 -0.45 -26.03 23.49
N ALA A 99 0.35 -26.85 22.79
CA ALA A 99 1.21 -26.37 21.73
C ALA A 99 0.40 -25.61 20.65
N GLY A 100 0.85 -24.40 20.32
CA GLY A 100 0.17 -23.50 19.38
C GLY A 100 -0.85 -22.56 20.02
N LEU A 101 -1.04 -22.60 21.34
CA LEU A 101 -1.98 -21.70 22.04
C LEU A 101 -1.63 -20.23 21.83
N THR A 102 -0.34 -19.88 21.93
CA THR A 102 0.12 -18.51 21.71
C THR A 102 -0.19 -18.09 20.28
N LEU A 103 0.14 -18.91 19.28
CA LEU A 103 -0.17 -18.62 17.88
C LEU A 103 -1.67 -18.42 17.66
N LEU A 104 -2.51 -19.30 18.21
CA LEU A 104 -3.96 -19.19 18.07
C LEU A 104 -4.51 -17.91 18.72
N SER A 105 -3.98 -17.52 19.88
CA SER A 105 -4.36 -16.28 20.58
C SER A 105 -3.99 -15.05 19.74
N TYR A 106 -2.81 -15.04 19.15
CA TYR A 106 -2.37 -13.97 18.25
C TYR A 106 -3.19 -13.91 16.95
N LEU A 107 -3.50 -15.07 16.35
CA LEU A 107 -4.35 -15.16 15.14
C LEU A 107 -5.78 -14.70 15.42
N SER A 108 -6.33 -14.94 16.61
CA SER A 108 -7.65 -14.41 16.97
C SER A 108 -7.67 -12.88 16.88
N THR A 109 -6.63 -12.21 17.36
CA THR A 109 -6.47 -10.75 17.23
C THR A 109 -6.43 -10.28 15.77
N TYR A 110 -5.79 -11.04 14.88
CA TYR A 110 -5.73 -10.74 13.44
C TYR A 110 -7.11 -10.85 12.77
N HIS A 111 -7.91 -11.83 13.16
CA HIS A 111 -9.29 -12.00 12.67
C HIS A 111 -10.29 -11.04 13.34
N GLY A 112 -9.91 -10.55 14.52
CA GLY A 112 -10.57 -9.55 15.34
C GLY A 112 -11.79 -10.06 16.09
N GLY A 113 -12.14 -9.36 17.17
CA GLY A 113 -13.24 -9.69 18.07
C GLY A 113 -14.19 -8.53 18.33
N GLY A 114 -15.28 -8.85 19.04
CA GLY A 114 -16.33 -7.91 19.39
C GLY A 114 -16.94 -7.20 18.17
N LYS A 115 -16.83 -5.87 18.11
CA LYS A 115 -17.39 -5.07 17.00
C LYS A 115 -16.53 -5.07 15.73
N TRP A 116 -15.29 -5.56 15.80
CA TRP A 116 -14.32 -5.51 14.70
C TRP A 116 -13.97 -6.91 14.20
N GLN A 117 -14.96 -7.61 13.65
CA GLN A 117 -14.81 -9.00 13.23
C GLN A 117 -14.87 -9.17 11.70
N GLY A 118 -14.02 -10.06 11.19
CA GLY A 118 -14.01 -10.51 9.79
C GLY A 118 -13.96 -9.35 8.79
N ARG A 119 -14.94 -9.30 7.86
CA ARG A 119 -14.99 -8.27 6.81
C ARG A 119 -15.12 -6.84 7.38
N GLY A 120 -15.67 -6.67 8.57
CA GLY A 120 -15.81 -5.37 9.23
C GLY A 120 -14.45 -4.76 9.56
N LEU A 121 -13.55 -5.58 10.13
CA LEU A 121 -12.17 -5.19 10.41
C LEU A 121 -11.42 -4.81 9.13
N GLN A 122 -11.50 -5.66 8.10
CA GLN A 122 -10.78 -5.39 6.85
C GLN A 122 -11.24 -4.09 6.18
N ARG A 123 -12.56 -3.83 6.15
CA ARG A 123 -13.08 -2.55 5.65
C ARG A 123 -12.54 -1.37 6.47
N ARG A 124 -12.47 -1.50 7.79
CA ARG A 124 -11.96 -0.45 8.67
C ARG A 124 -10.49 -0.18 8.39
N LEU A 125 -9.66 -1.21 8.29
CA LEU A 125 -8.23 -1.12 7.93
C LEU A 125 -8.04 -0.44 6.57
N THR A 126 -8.80 -0.85 5.54
CA THR A 126 -8.76 -0.22 4.22
C THR A 126 -9.18 1.26 4.27
N GLN A 127 -10.23 1.61 5.01
CA GLN A 127 -10.73 2.98 5.12
C GLN A 127 -9.68 3.93 5.72
N ILE A 128 -8.86 3.44 6.66
CA ILE A 128 -7.77 4.23 7.26
C ILE A 128 -6.42 4.01 6.56
N SER A 129 -6.40 3.24 5.48
CA SER A 129 -5.18 2.84 4.76
C SER A 129 -4.13 2.22 5.70
N ALA A 130 -4.58 1.41 6.66
CA ALA A 130 -3.71 0.70 7.58
C ALA A 130 -3.54 -0.77 7.18
N GLY A 131 -2.36 -1.31 7.47
CA GLY A 131 -2.08 -2.74 7.49
C GLY A 131 -1.95 -3.23 8.94
N LEU A 132 -2.35 -4.48 9.17
CA LEU A 132 -2.17 -5.21 10.42
C LEU A 132 -1.38 -6.49 10.09
N ASP A 133 -0.38 -6.80 10.89
CA ASP A 133 0.42 -8.01 10.78
C ASP A 133 0.64 -8.61 12.17
N VAL A 134 0.78 -9.93 12.21
CA VAL A 134 0.94 -10.71 13.44
C VAL A 134 2.03 -11.74 13.24
N ASP A 135 3.00 -11.74 14.14
CA ASP A 135 4.17 -12.60 14.12
C ASP A 135 4.37 -13.21 15.51
N VAL A 136 4.64 -14.52 15.56
CA VAL A 136 4.85 -15.26 16.81
C VAL A 136 6.14 -16.05 16.66
N GLN A 137 7.09 -15.73 17.52
CA GLN A 137 8.37 -16.40 17.63
C GLN A 137 8.42 -17.22 18.93
N PRO A 138 9.47 -18.03 19.18
CA PRO A 138 9.57 -18.78 20.42
C PRO A 138 9.63 -17.89 21.67
N ASP A 139 10.30 -16.75 21.60
CA ASP A 139 10.62 -15.87 22.73
C ASP A 139 9.74 -14.62 22.83
N HIS A 140 9.04 -14.25 21.76
CA HIS A 140 8.16 -13.10 21.72
C HIS A 140 6.99 -13.28 20.76
N GLY A 141 5.96 -12.48 20.96
CA GLY A 141 4.93 -12.24 19.95
C GLY A 141 4.86 -10.76 19.62
N ARG A 142 4.42 -10.44 18.40
CA ARG A 142 4.39 -9.09 17.87
C ARG A 142 3.14 -8.86 17.04
N ILE A 143 2.49 -7.72 17.29
CA ILE A 143 1.40 -7.21 16.47
C ILE A 143 1.81 -5.85 15.92
N THR A 144 1.83 -5.74 14.61
CA THR A 144 2.29 -4.54 13.90
C THR A 144 1.11 -3.87 13.23
N VAL A 145 0.95 -2.56 13.46
CA VAL A 145 0.05 -1.71 12.67
C VAL A 145 0.85 -0.66 11.92
N LEU A 146 0.65 -0.60 10.61
CA LEU A 146 1.29 0.36 9.72
C LEU A 146 0.21 1.27 9.16
N ALA A 147 0.36 2.59 9.25
CA ALA A 147 -0.61 3.52 8.68
C ALA A 147 0.01 4.89 8.37
N PRO A 148 -0.61 5.71 7.50
CA PRO A 148 -0.23 7.10 7.35
C PRO A 148 -0.29 7.87 8.67
N ALA A 149 0.64 8.80 8.90
CA ALA A 149 0.74 9.58 10.13
C ALA A 149 -0.60 10.25 10.52
N ARG A 150 -1.33 10.78 9.52
CA ARG A 150 -2.67 11.39 9.70
C ARG A 150 -3.72 10.44 10.30
N ASN A 151 -3.57 9.13 10.10
CA ASN A 151 -4.50 8.10 10.54
C ASN A 151 -3.95 7.27 11.71
N MET A 152 -2.73 7.57 12.17
CA MET A 152 -2.03 6.71 13.14
C MET A 152 -2.74 6.64 14.49
N GLN A 153 -3.33 7.74 14.95
CA GLN A 153 -4.13 7.72 16.18
C GLN A 153 -5.30 6.74 16.08
N GLN A 154 -5.99 6.72 14.94
CA GLN A 154 -7.11 5.79 14.72
C GLN A 154 -6.63 4.34 14.61
N ALA A 155 -5.48 4.11 13.96
CA ALA A 155 -4.87 2.80 13.83
C ALA A 155 -4.42 2.24 15.19
N THR A 156 -3.81 3.07 16.04
CA THR A 156 -3.38 2.71 17.39
C THR A 156 -4.57 2.37 18.29
N LEU A 157 -5.66 3.14 18.21
CA LEU A 157 -6.90 2.84 18.94
C LEU A 157 -7.56 1.54 18.46
N LEU A 158 -7.47 1.23 17.16
CA LEU A 158 -7.96 -0.04 16.62
C LEU A 158 -7.11 -1.20 17.16
N LEU A 159 -5.78 -1.10 17.13
CA LEU A 159 -4.88 -2.08 17.73
C LEU A 159 -5.22 -2.32 19.21
N ALA A 160 -5.38 -1.25 19.99
CA ALA A 160 -5.74 -1.36 21.40
C ALA A 160 -7.09 -2.05 21.62
N ALA A 161 -8.07 -1.85 20.72
CA ALA A 161 -9.36 -2.53 20.78
C ALA A 161 -9.23 -4.02 20.46
N LEU A 162 -8.47 -4.39 19.42
CA LEU A 162 -8.27 -5.78 19.02
C LEU A 162 -7.55 -6.59 20.10
N VAL A 163 -6.52 -6.02 20.74
CA VAL A 163 -5.78 -6.72 21.81
C VAL A 163 -6.64 -6.91 23.07
N ARG A 164 -7.56 -5.99 23.36
CA ARG A 164 -8.46 -6.09 24.52
C ARG A 164 -9.66 -7.00 24.28
N GLN A 165 -10.07 -7.16 23.02
CA GLN A 165 -11.22 -7.94 22.60
C GLN A 165 -10.86 -8.68 21.29
N PRO A 166 -9.98 -9.70 21.38
CA PRO A 166 -9.55 -10.48 20.24
C PRO A 166 -10.65 -11.39 19.69
#